data_AF-A0A1S3QZR6-F1
#
_entry.id   AF-A0A1S3QZR6-F1
#
_cell.length_a   1.000
_cell.length_b   1.000
_cell.length_c   1.000
_cell.angle_alpha   90.00
_cell.angle_beta   90.00
_cell.angle_gamma   90.00
#
_symmetry.space_group_name_H-M   'P 1'
#
loop_
_entity.id
_entity.type
_entity.pdbx_description
1 polymer ?
#
loop_
_entity_poly.entity_id
_entity_poly.type
_entity_poly.pdbx_seq_one_letter_code
_entity_poly.pdbx_strand_id
1 'polypeptide(L)'
;QGWCGYEEGGYIPASRTSRSLQRPQCQTRCQRGYAQALLSDWTQSSYIPTCELSGQFSVLQKGSSGGGGAWCVSPVSGETIQPATLSPSGDLTCPSWCQLLKDRGQSVVGYEAECQVDGRLFSPLQCDQTDCWCVSQTDGQELPGTRTPRGTGKTPACDSPQCPSPFSDTIVTHGDVVCHSDVIGGQQNCELICHLGYESALPVNMQLLCDVETRAWVTEAPLPQACQ
;
A
#
# COMPACT_ATOMS: atom_id res chain seq x y z
N GLN A 1 -6.32 17.05 -21.98
CA GLN A 1 -5.28 17.80 -21.23
C GLN A 1 -5.15 17.07 -19.91
N GLY A 2 -3.94 16.87 -19.40
CA GLY A 2 -3.70 16.25 -18.10
C GLY A 2 -3.01 17.25 -17.17
N TRP A 3 -3.17 17.08 -15.87
CA TRP A 3 -2.44 17.85 -14.86
C TRP A 3 -2.33 17.06 -13.57
N CYS A 4 -1.43 17.49 -12.69
CA CYS A 4 -1.30 16.97 -11.35
C CYS A 4 -2.11 17.84 -10.37
N GLY A 5 -2.75 17.19 -9.40
CA GLY A 5 -3.44 17.85 -8.30
C GLY A 5 -2.77 17.55 -6.97
N TYR A 6 -3.08 18.37 -5.96
CA TYR A 6 -2.77 18.07 -4.57
C TYR A 6 -3.81 17.13 -3.97
N GLU A 7 -3.44 16.39 -2.94
CA GLU A 7 -4.28 15.42 -2.25
C GLU A 7 -5.43 16.12 -1.51
N GLU A 8 -5.23 17.36 -1.03
CA GLU A 8 -6.26 18.20 -0.39
C GLU A 8 -7.15 18.91 -1.42
N GLY A 9 -6.91 18.68 -2.70
CA GLY A 9 -7.50 19.42 -3.81
C GLY A 9 -6.66 20.63 -4.24
N GLY A 10 -6.90 21.05 -5.48
CA GLY A 10 -6.11 22.12 -6.11
C GLY A 10 -5.14 21.59 -7.16
N TYR A 11 -4.54 22.52 -7.90
CA TYR A 11 -3.73 22.25 -9.09
C TYR A 11 -2.25 22.51 -8.80
N ILE A 12 -1.37 21.57 -9.19
CA ILE A 12 0.08 21.76 -9.12
C ILE A 12 0.52 22.64 -10.30
N PRO A 13 1.07 23.84 -10.06
CA PRO A 13 1.53 24.73 -11.12
C PRO A 13 2.53 24.06 -12.06
N ALA A 14 2.50 24.43 -13.35
CA ALA A 14 3.36 23.90 -14.41
C ALA A 14 3.24 22.40 -14.71
N SER A 15 2.32 21.67 -14.07
CA SER A 15 2.08 20.24 -14.36
C SER A 15 1.19 19.97 -15.59
N ARG A 16 0.61 21.01 -16.19
CA ARG A 16 -0.41 20.87 -17.22
C ARG A 16 0.21 20.46 -18.54
N THR A 17 -0.19 19.31 -19.07
CA THR A 17 0.19 18.81 -20.39
C THR A 17 -1.00 18.86 -21.33
N SER A 18 -0.75 19.29 -22.58
CA SER A 18 -1.76 19.38 -23.63
C SER A 18 -1.44 18.39 -24.74
N ARG A 19 -2.40 17.53 -25.09
CA ARG A 19 -2.28 16.53 -26.16
C ARG A 19 -1.05 15.62 -26.04
N SER A 20 -0.59 15.36 -24.82
CA SER A 20 0.46 14.38 -24.55
C SER A 20 -0.12 12.97 -24.62
N LEU A 21 0.62 12.03 -25.23
CA LEU A 21 0.31 10.59 -25.22
C LEU A 21 0.63 9.96 -23.84
N GLN A 22 1.54 10.57 -23.08
CA GLN A 22 1.91 10.11 -21.74
C GLN A 22 1.18 10.94 -20.68
N ARG A 23 0.72 10.27 -19.62
CA ARG A 23 0.19 10.93 -18.43
C ARG A 23 1.29 11.81 -17.80
N PRO A 24 0.95 13.00 -17.28
CA PRO A 24 1.91 13.81 -16.54
C PRO A 24 2.41 13.00 -15.32
N GLN A 25 3.73 12.92 -15.16
CA GLN A 25 4.36 12.21 -14.04
C GLN A 25 4.22 13.08 -12.79
N CYS A 26 3.23 12.75 -11.97
CA CYS A 26 2.92 13.50 -10.76
C CYS A 26 3.72 12.98 -9.59
N GLN A 27 4.48 13.87 -8.93
CA GLN A 27 5.16 13.53 -7.69
C GLN A 27 4.15 13.34 -6.56
N THR A 28 4.40 12.36 -5.70
CA THR A 28 3.63 12.14 -4.47
C THR A 28 3.91 13.21 -3.41
N ARG A 29 3.10 13.28 -2.35
CA ARG A 29 3.30 14.19 -1.22
C ARG A 29 4.72 14.12 -0.64
N CYS A 30 5.23 12.92 -0.39
CA CYS A 30 6.58 12.74 0.14
C CYS A 30 7.65 13.21 -0.86
N GLN A 31 7.54 12.82 -2.14
CA GLN A 31 8.52 13.20 -3.17
C GLN A 31 8.58 14.71 -3.39
N ARG A 32 7.43 15.40 -3.35
CA ARG A 32 7.38 16.88 -3.41
C ARG A 32 8.04 17.50 -2.18
N GLY A 33 7.76 16.98 -0.99
CA GLY A 33 8.39 17.43 0.25
C GLY A 33 9.92 17.24 0.24
N TYR A 34 10.38 16.09 -0.28
CA TYR A 34 11.80 15.81 -0.46
C TYR A 34 12.46 16.79 -1.43
N ALA A 35 11.87 16.99 -2.62
CA ALA A 35 12.38 17.92 -3.62
C ALA A 35 12.41 19.37 -3.08
N GLN A 36 11.36 19.79 -2.36
CA GLN A 36 11.31 21.11 -1.75
C GLN A 36 12.40 21.29 -0.68
N ALA A 37 12.62 20.31 0.19
CA ALA A 37 13.65 20.36 1.23
C ALA A 37 15.07 20.42 0.65
N LEU A 38 15.32 19.77 -0.50
CA LEU A 38 16.61 19.87 -1.20
C LEU A 38 16.81 21.21 -1.90
N LEU A 39 15.74 21.83 -2.41
CA LEU A 39 15.81 23.07 -3.18
C LEU A 39 15.78 24.33 -2.29
N SER A 40 15.30 24.22 -1.05
CA SER A 40 15.34 25.32 -0.11
C SER A 40 16.76 25.50 0.46
N ASP A 41 17.52 26.44 -0.10
CA ASP A 41 18.76 27.00 0.50
C ASP A 41 18.50 27.73 1.84
N TRP A 42 17.24 27.79 2.29
CA TRP A 42 16.86 28.28 3.59
C TRP A 42 17.14 27.22 4.66
N THR A 43 18.09 27.54 5.52
CA THR A 43 18.62 26.79 6.68
C THR A 43 17.61 26.44 7.78
N GLN A 44 16.32 26.36 7.46
CA GLN A 44 15.21 26.08 8.38
C GLN A 44 14.43 24.79 8.09
N SER A 45 14.65 24.08 6.97
CA SER A 45 14.14 22.71 6.89
C SER A 45 15.04 21.80 7.72
N SER A 46 14.70 21.59 8.99
CA SER A 46 15.41 20.72 9.94
C SER A 46 15.32 19.23 9.60
N TYR A 47 14.67 18.89 8.48
CA TYR A 47 14.26 17.53 8.14
C TYR A 47 14.03 17.38 6.63
N ILE A 48 14.66 16.38 6.04
CA ILE A 48 14.42 15.89 4.68
C ILE A 48 13.61 14.58 4.81
N PRO A 49 12.38 14.50 4.26
CA PRO A 49 11.56 13.31 4.42
C PRO A 49 12.13 12.12 3.67
N THR A 50 12.12 10.96 4.31
CA THR A 50 12.50 9.69 3.68
C THR A 50 11.26 9.08 3.03
N CYS A 51 11.33 8.80 1.73
CA CYS A 51 10.22 8.21 0.98
C CYS A 51 10.53 6.76 0.59
N GLU A 52 9.49 5.92 0.58
CA GLU A 52 9.55 4.58 0.00
C GLU A 52 9.51 4.64 -1.53
N LEU A 53 9.78 3.50 -2.20
CA LEU A 53 9.74 3.39 -3.66
C LEU A 53 8.36 3.74 -4.25
N SER A 54 7.29 3.45 -3.52
CA SER A 54 5.91 3.83 -3.87
C SER A 54 5.67 5.34 -3.81
N GLY A 55 6.61 6.12 -3.26
CA GLY A 55 6.48 7.54 -3.00
C GLY A 55 5.70 7.86 -1.72
N GLN A 56 5.30 6.87 -0.93
CA GLN A 56 4.77 7.08 0.42
C GLN A 56 5.89 7.51 1.38
N PHE A 57 5.53 8.11 2.52
CA PHE A 57 6.48 8.35 3.59
C PHE A 57 6.91 7.01 4.20
N SER A 58 8.21 6.83 4.44
CA SER A 58 8.64 5.74 5.32
C SER A 58 8.05 5.96 6.71
N VAL A 59 7.59 4.90 7.38
CA VAL A 59 7.00 5.02 8.72
C VAL A 59 7.99 5.65 9.68
N LEU A 60 9.26 5.26 9.61
CA LEU A 60 10.33 5.84 10.41
C LEU A 60 10.94 7.05 9.70
N GLN A 61 10.84 8.22 10.34
CA GLN A 61 11.45 9.46 9.89
C GLN A 61 12.52 9.93 10.85
N LYS A 62 13.63 10.45 10.33
CA LYS A 62 14.79 10.90 11.11
C LYS A 62 15.09 12.37 10.82
N GLY A 63 15.33 13.17 11.85
CA GLY A 63 15.78 14.55 11.69
C GLY A 63 17.15 14.67 11.00
N SER A 64 17.43 15.81 10.37
CA SER A 64 18.63 16.01 9.52
C SER A 64 19.95 16.25 10.25
N SER A 65 19.95 16.40 11.58
CA SER A 65 21.18 16.61 12.37
C SER A 65 21.41 15.47 13.36
N GLY A 66 22.68 15.15 13.67
CA GLY A 66 23.12 14.05 14.56
C GLY A 66 22.66 14.08 16.03
N GLY A 67 21.59 14.82 16.33
CA GLY A 67 20.81 14.79 17.58
C GLY A 67 19.32 15.10 17.37
N GLY A 68 18.84 15.09 16.12
CA GLY A 68 17.43 15.23 15.80
C GLY A 68 16.70 13.95 16.16
N GLY A 69 15.57 14.09 16.86
CA GLY A 69 14.70 12.95 17.18
C GLY A 69 14.28 12.18 15.92
N ALA A 70 13.79 10.97 16.14
CA ALA A 70 13.08 10.22 15.11
C ALA A 70 11.63 10.04 15.52
N TRP A 71 10.76 9.91 14.53
CA TRP A 71 9.31 9.83 14.72
C TRP A 71 8.70 8.81 13.78
N CYS A 72 7.60 8.23 14.24
CA CYS A 72 6.74 7.40 13.43
C CYS A 72 5.68 8.28 12.78
N VAL A 73 5.54 8.19 11.46
CA VAL A 73 4.58 9.00 10.69
C VAL A 73 3.61 8.12 9.91
N SER A 74 2.47 8.70 9.51
CA SER A 74 1.57 8.06 8.55
C SER A 74 2.26 7.96 7.18
N PRO A 75 2.27 6.78 6.51
CA PRO A 75 2.81 6.64 5.16
C PRO A 75 2.11 7.51 4.11
N VAL A 76 0.83 7.82 4.33
CA VAL A 76 0.02 8.58 3.39
C VAL A 76 0.14 10.08 3.63
N SER A 77 -0.08 10.53 4.87
CA SER A 77 -0.10 11.97 5.18
C SER A 77 1.27 12.51 5.61
N GLY A 78 2.17 11.69 6.13
CA GLY A 78 3.41 12.16 6.77
C GLY A 78 3.18 12.81 8.14
N GLU A 79 1.95 12.75 8.68
CA GLU A 79 1.64 13.27 10.01
C GLU A 79 2.33 12.43 11.10
N THR A 80 2.89 13.10 12.10
CA THR A 80 3.55 12.45 13.24
C THR A 80 2.54 11.75 14.15
N ILE A 81 2.80 10.47 14.40
CA ILE A 81 1.98 9.58 15.22
C ILE A 81 2.56 9.50 16.63
N GLN A 82 3.84 9.18 16.73
CA GLN A 82 4.54 9.07 18.00
C GLN A 82 6.06 9.22 17.81
N PRO A 83 6.84 9.48 18.86
CA PRO A 83 8.29 9.37 18.81
C PRO A 83 8.74 7.94 18.48
N ALA A 84 9.84 7.81 17.75
CA ALA A 84 10.49 6.51 17.53
C ALA A 84 11.10 6.00 18.85
N THR A 85 11.19 4.69 18.98
CA THR A 85 11.79 4.02 20.13
C THR A 85 13.14 3.42 19.76
N LEU A 86 13.91 3.00 20.77
CA LEU A 86 15.15 2.25 20.55
C LEU A 86 14.85 0.75 20.61
N SER A 87 15.36 0.01 19.64
CA SER A 87 15.42 -1.45 19.68
C SER A 87 16.39 -1.90 20.79
N PRO A 88 16.37 -3.19 21.17
CA PRO A 88 17.38 -3.76 22.07
C PRO A 88 18.82 -3.62 21.55
N SER A 89 19.01 -3.48 20.23
CA SER A 89 20.31 -3.25 19.58
C SER A 89 20.75 -1.77 19.58
N GLY A 90 19.89 -0.85 20.02
CA GLY A 90 20.17 0.59 20.04
C GLY A 90 19.79 1.32 18.74
N ASP A 91 19.06 0.65 17.83
CA ASP A 91 18.60 1.25 16.58
C ASP A 91 17.25 1.95 16.77
N LEU A 92 17.08 3.11 16.14
CA LEU A 92 15.78 3.79 16.12
C LEU A 92 14.79 3.00 15.28
N THR A 93 13.63 2.68 15.86
CA THR A 93 12.60 1.84 15.25
C THR A 93 11.20 2.41 15.50
N CYS A 94 10.28 2.04 14.61
CA CYS A 94 8.85 2.25 14.73
C CYS A 94 8.16 0.89 14.62
N PRO A 95 7.04 0.67 15.33
CA PRO A 95 6.14 -0.42 15.00
C PRO A 95 5.70 -0.32 13.53
N SER A 96 5.23 -1.44 12.98
CA SER A 96 4.69 -1.43 11.63
C SER A 96 3.50 -0.48 11.50
N TRP A 97 3.13 -0.13 10.27
CA TRP A 97 1.95 0.69 10.04
C TRP A 97 0.69 0.04 10.62
N CYS A 98 0.51 -1.27 10.42
CA CYS A 98 -0.63 -1.99 10.99
C CYS A 98 -0.65 -1.96 12.53
N GLN A 99 0.49 -2.19 13.18
CA GLN A 99 0.59 -2.13 14.65
C GLN A 99 0.26 -0.74 15.19
N LEU A 100 0.78 0.31 14.54
CA LEU A 100 0.46 1.69 14.91
C LEU A 100 -1.05 1.97 14.83
N LEU A 101 -1.73 1.44 13.81
CA LEU A 101 -3.18 1.58 13.67
C LEU A 101 -3.94 0.77 14.72
N LYS A 102 -3.51 -0.46 15.00
CA LYS A 102 -4.10 -1.33 16.00
C LYS A 102 -4.01 -0.72 17.41
N ASP A 103 -2.84 -0.21 17.79
CA ASP A 103 -2.58 0.36 19.11
C ASP A 103 -3.34 1.68 19.34
N ARG A 104 -3.60 2.46 18.28
CA ARG A 104 -4.28 3.76 18.39
C ARG A 104 -5.80 3.68 18.41
N GLY A 105 -6.41 2.55 18.05
CA GLY A 105 -7.86 2.31 18.14
C GLY A 105 -8.72 3.40 17.49
N GLN A 106 -9.24 3.13 16.28
CA GLN A 106 -10.24 3.95 15.56
C GLN A 106 -9.84 5.33 15.02
N SER A 107 -8.86 6.05 15.57
CA SER A 107 -8.74 7.50 15.28
C SER A 107 -8.16 7.88 13.89
N VAL A 108 -7.57 6.96 13.12
CA VAL A 108 -6.93 7.30 11.82
C VAL A 108 -7.64 6.67 10.61
N VAL A 109 -8.23 5.48 10.78
CA VAL A 109 -8.90 4.73 9.69
C VAL A 109 -10.35 4.34 10.02
N GLY A 110 -10.88 4.68 11.20
CA GLY A 110 -12.28 4.45 11.57
C GLY A 110 -12.65 3.02 11.98
N TYR A 111 -11.71 2.08 11.93
CA TYR A 111 -11.87 0.70 12.41
C TYR A 111 -10.62 0.22 13.18
N GLU A 112 -10.74 -0.90 13.88
CA GLU A 112 -9.61 -1.57 14.54
C GLU A 112 -8.90 -2.47 13.54
N ALA A 113 -7.65 -2.15 13.20
CA ALA A 113 -6.90 -2.91 12.22
C ALA A 113 -6.47 -4.28 12.75
N GLU A 114 -6.71 -5.32 11.98
CA GLU A 114 -6.20 -6.66 12.23
C GLU A 114 -4.85 -6.84 11.53
N CYS A 115 -3.81 -7.21 12.28
CA CYS A 115 -2.49 -7.47 11.74
C CYS A 115 -2.23 -8.98 11.71
N GLN A 116 -1.34 -9.40 10.81
CA GLN A 116 -0.82 -10.77 10.83
C GLN A 116 -0.07 -11.04 12.15
N VAL A 117 0.27 -12.31 12.40
CA VAL A 117 0.86 -12.76 13.66
C VAL A 117 2.18 -12.03 14.00
N ASP A 118 2.99 -11.70 12.99
CA ASP A 118 4.23 -10.94 13.17
C ASP A 118 3.99 -9.42 13.37
N GLY A 119 2.75 -8.99 13.17
CA GLY A 119 2.29 -7.60 13.23
C GLY A 119 2.80 -6.73 12.10
N ARG A 120 3.59 -7.22 11.15
CA ARG A 120 4.23 -6.38 10.12
C ARG A 120 3.26 -6.00 9.01
N LEU A 121 2.46 -6.97 8.58
CA LEU A 121 1.49 -6.82 7.50
C LEU A 121 0.06 -6.78 8.05
N PHE A 122 -0.83 -6.17 7.29
CA PHE A 122 -2.26 -6.27 7.54
C PHE A 122 -2.74 -7.70 7.30
N SER A 123 -3.67 -8.17 8.13
CA SER A 123 -4.49 -9.32 7.76
C SER A 123 -5.19 -8.99 6.45
N PRO A 124 -5.15 -9.87 5.43
CA PRO A 124 -5.74 -9.52 4.14
C PRO A 124 -7.25 -9.36 4.21
N LEU A 125 -7.92 -10.01 5.18
CA LEU A 125 -9.31 -9.76 5.54
C LEU A 125 -9.36 -8.77 6.70
N GLN A 126 -10.08 -7.66 6.52
CA GLN A 126 -10.41 -6.70 7.56
C GLN A 126 -11.93 -6.65 7.74
N CYS A 127 -12.38 -6.41 8.96
CA CYS A 127 -13.79 -6.25 9.22
C CYS A 127 -14.05 -5.21 10.31
N ASP A 128 -15.07 -4.37 10.13
CA ASP A 128 -15.60 -3.48 11.16
C ASP A 128 -16.86 -4.07 11.81
N GLN A 129 -17.73 -3.24 12.39
CA GLN A 129 -18.97 -3.70 13.02
C GLN A 129 -20.03 -4.17 12.00
N THR A 130 -19.96 -3.70 10.76
CA THR A 130 -21.00 -3.87 9.73
C THR A 130 -20.54 -4.74 8.56
N ASP A 131 -19.30 -4.57 8.13
CA ASP A 131 -18.78 -5.14 6.88
C ASP A 131 -17.43 -5.84 7.07
N CYS A 132 -17.08 -6.63 6.05
CA CYS A 132 -15.75 -7.22 5.84
C CYS A 132 -15.28 -6.93 4.42
N TRP A 133 -14.00 -6.64 4.23
CA TRP A 133 -13.38 -6.35 2.93
C TRP A 133 -11.95 -6.87 2.88
N CYS A 134 -11.40 -6.97 1.67
CA CYS A 134 -9.99 -7.27 1.49
C CYS A 134 -9.17 -5.97 1.51
N VAL A 135 -7.95 -6.04 2.03
CA VAL A 135 -6.99 -4.93 2.00
C VAL A 135 -5.67 -5.35 1.38
N SER A 136 -4.93 -4.38 0.82
CA SER A 136 -3.51 -4.60 0.55
C SER A 136 -2.78 -4.86 1.85
N GLN A 137 -2.01 -5.94 1.89
CA GLN A 137 -1.31 -6.37 3.11
C GLN A 137 -0.19 -5.40 3.52
N THR A 138 0.27 -4.56 2.60
CA THR A 138 1.42 -3.67 2.81
C THR A 138 1.03 -2.29 3.33
N ASP A 139 -0.02 -1.68 2.79
CA ASP A 139 -0.46 -0.33 3.17
C ASP A 139 -1.84 -0.27 3.84
N GLY A 140 -2.57 -1.38 3.87
CA GLY A 140 -3.88 -1.50 4.50
C GLY A 140 -5.03 -0.87 3.70
N GLN A 141 -4.79 -0.47 2.44
CA GLN A 141 -5.83 0.11 1.60
C GLN A 141 -6.89 -0.93 1.21
N GLU A 142 -8.16 -0.58 1.31
CA GLU A 142 -9.28 -1.43 0.86
C GLU A 142 -9.21 -1.70 -0.65
N LEU A 143 -9.33 -2.98 -1.00
CA LEU A 143 -9.40 -3.42 -2.38
C LEU A 143 -10.82 -3.20 -2.94
N PRO A 144 -10.97 -2.51 -4.08
CA PRO A 144 -12.28 -2.18 -4.64
C PRO A 144 -13.16 -3.40 -4.87
N GLY A 145 -14.46 -3.27 -4.56
CA GLY A 145 -15.46 -4.30 -4.86
C GLY A 145 -15.45 -5.52 -3.92
N THR A 146 -14.58 -5.54 -2.90
CA THR A 146 -14.46 -6.68 -1.98
C THR A 146 -15.31 -6.55 -0.72
N ARG A 147 -15.90 -5.38 -0.45
CA ARG A 147 -16.70 -5.14 0.75
C ARG A 147 -18.01 -5.92 0.73
N THR A 148 -18.25 -6.67 1.80
CA THR A 148 -19.44 -7.50 2.01
C THR A 148 -20.05 -7.27 3.39
N PRO A 149 -21.39 -7.21 3.51
CA PRO A 149 -22.03 -7.06 4.82
C PRO A 149 -21.91 -8.34 5.65
N ARG A 150 -21.53 -8.20 6.93
CA ARG A 150 -21.43 -9.33 7.88
C ARG A 150 -22.74 -10.11 8.01
N GLY A 151 -23.87 -9.43 7.91
CA GLY A 151 -25.20 -10.04 8.00
C GLY A 151 -25.51 -11.08 6.92
N THR A 152 -24.70 -11.16 5.86
CA THR A 152 -24.86 -12.18 4.80
C THR A 152 -24.29 -13.55 5.19
N GLY A 153 -23.46 -13.62 6.24
CA GLY A 153 -22.73 -14.83 6.64
C GLY A 153 -21.65 -15.27 5.66
N LYS A 154 -21.33 -14.45 4.65
CA LYS A 154 -20.24 -14.69 3.69
C LYS A 154 -19.12 -13.69 3.94
N THR A 155 -17.88 -14.16 3.87
CA THR A 155 -16.68 -13.32 3.88
C THR A 155 -16.11 -13.24 2.46
N PRO A 156 -15.48 -12.12 2.08
CA PRO A 156 -14.82 -12.02 0.79
C PRO A 156 -13.59 -12.93 0.74
N ALA A 157 -13.23 -13.37 -0.47
CA ALA A 157 -12.03 -14.16 -0.72
C ALA A 157 -10.80 -13.25 -0.73
N CYS A 158 -10.01 -13.29 0.34
CA CYS A 158 -8.84 -12.42 0.51
C CYS A 158 -7.53 -13.21 0.66
N ASP A 159 -7.50 -14.50 0.36
CA ASP A 159 -6.30 -15.30 0.62
C ASP A 159 -5.14 -14.89 -0.29
N SER A 160 -3.93 -14.91 0.25
CA SER A 160 -2.72 -14.70 -0.54
C SER A 160 -2.49 -15.86 -1.52
N PRO A 161 -1.88 -15.59 -2.69
CA PRO A 161 -1.45 -16.66 -3.59
C PRO A 161 -0.38 -17.54 -2.93
N GLN A 162 -0.54 -18.86 -3.03
CA GLN A 162 0.47 -19.83 -2.58
C GLN A 162 1.67 -19.93 -3.53
N CYS A 163 1.52 -19.39 -4.74
CA CYS A 163 2.53 -19.34 -5.77
C CYS A 163 3.35 -18.06 -5.62
N PRO A 164 4.69 -18.14 -5.65
CA PRO A 164 5.53 -16.97 -5.58
C PRO A 164 5.35 -16.10 -6.84
N SER A 165 5.63 -14.81 -6.69
CA SER A 165 5.80 -13.94 -7.86
C SER A 165 7.04 -14.41 -8.64
N PRO A 166 6.94 -14.65 -9.96
CA PRO A 166 8.08 -15.07 -10.78
C PRO A 166 9.14 -13.98 -10.92
N PHE A 167 8.84 -12.74 -10.54
CA PHE A 167 9.72 -11.59 -10.63
C PHE A 167 10.35 -11.19 -9.29
N SER A 168 10.53 -12.16 -8.37
CA SER A 168 11.25 -12.08 -7.09
C SER A 168 11.32 -10.67 -6.51
N ASP A 169 10.41 -10.39 -5.55
CA ASP A 169 10.23 -9.10 -4.85
C ASP A 169 9.43 -8.02 -5.59
N THR A 170 9.05 -8.24 -6.86
CA THR A 170 8.17 -7.30 -7.57
C THR A 170 6.69 -7.68 -7.39
N ILE A 171 6.00 -6.92 -6.53
CA ILE A 171 4.54 -6.94 -6.34
C ILE A 171 3.88 -6.24 -7.53
N VAL A 172 2.63 -6.60 -7.86
CA VAL A 172 1.86 -5.85 -8.86
C VAL A 172 1.74 -4.39 -8.39
N THR A 173 2.22 -3.45 -9.19
CA THR A 173 2.12 -2.04 -8.85
C THR A 173 0.67 -1.60 -8.99
N HIS A 174 0.14 -0.99 -7.94
CA HIS A 174 -1.23 -0.47 -7.92
C HIS A 174 -2.31 -1.55 -8.04
N GLY A 175 -2.01 -2.76 -7.56
CA GLY A 175 -2.98 -3.83 -7.47
C GLY A 175 -2.49 -4.97 -6.57
N ASP A 176 -3.43 -5.82 -6.17
CA ASP A 176 -3.16 -6.98 -5.35
C ASP A 176 -3.78 -8.23 -5.98
N VAL A 177 -3.13 -9.37 -5.82
CA VAL A 177 -3.64 -10.66 -6.24
C VAL A 177 -4.28 -11.32 -5.04
N VAL A 178 -5.59 -11.55 -5.10
CA VAL A 178 -6.37 -12.21 -4.05
C VAL A 178 -6.87 -13.55 -4.55
N CYS A 179 -7.00 -14.50 -3.65
CA CYS A 179 -7.35 -15.87 -4.00
C CYS A 179 -8.50 -16.39 -3.14
N HIS A 180 -9.22 -17.36 -3.71
CA HIS A 180 -10.24 -18.12 -3.00
C HIS A 180 -9.59 -19.09 -2.03
N SER A 181 -10.23 -19.28 -0.88
CA SER A 181 -9.84 -20.29 0.11
C SER A 181 -10.08 -21.72 -0.36
N ASP A 182 -11.04 -21.89 -1.26
CA ASP A 182 -11.36 -23.19 -1.83
C ASP A 182 -10.29 -23.62 -2.85
N VAL A 183 -9.60 -24.71 -2.55
CA VAL A 183 -8.64 -25.36 -3.46
C VAL A 183 -9.35 -26.50 -4.17
N ILE A 184 -9.55 -26.37 -5.48
CA ILE A 184 -10.25 -27.38 -6.30
C ILE A 184 -9.22 -28.12 -7.14
N GLY A 185 -9.11 -29.44 -6.95
CA GLY A 185 -8.18 -30.26 -7.72
C GLY A 185 -6.70 -29.89 -7.50
N GLY A 186 -6.34 -29.36 -6.33
CA GLY A 186 -4.99 -28.89 -6.03
C GLY A 186 -4.66 -27.49 -6.54
N GLN A 187 -5.63 -26.81 -7.19
CA GLN A 187 -5.45 -25.47 -7.74
C GLN A 187 -6.24 -24.43 -6.95
N GLN A 188 -5.58 -23.32 -6.65
CA GLN A 188 -6.14 -22.12 -6.04
C GLN A 188 -6.54 -21.13 -7.16
N ASN A 189 -7.77 -20.61 -7.09
CA ASN A 189 -8.28 -19.63 -8.05
C ASN A 189 -8.09 -18.20 -7.53
N CYS A 190 -7.34 -17.40 -8.28
CA CYS A 190 -6.95 -16.05 -7.94
C CYS A 190 -7.45 -15.01 -8.94
N GLU A 191 -7.52 -13.77 -8.48
CA GLU A 191 -7.96 -12.60 -9.22
C GLU A 191 -7.01 -11.43 -8.95
N LEU A 192 -6.73 -10.64 -9.99
CA LEU A 192 -6.03 -9.37 -9.84
C LEU A 192 -7.05 -8.25 -9.60
N ILE A 193 -6.96 -7.59 -8.45
CA ILE A 193 -7.76 -6.41 -8.13
C ILE A 193 -6.86 -5.19 -8.17
N CYS A 194 -7.11 -4.29 -9.13
CA CYS A 194 -6.42 -3.02 -9.21
C CYS A 194 -6.96 -2.03 -8.17
N HIS A 195 -6.06 -1.20 -7.63
CA HIS A 195 -6.39 -0.13 -6.69
C HIS A 195 -7.30 0.93 -7.35
N LEU A 196 -7.98 1.73 -6.53
CA LEU A 196 -8.87 2.78 -7.03
C LEU A 196 -8.13 3.72 -8.01
N GLY A 197 -8.71 3.89 -9.19
CA GLY A 197 -8.16 4.75 -10.26
C GLY A 197 -7.25 4.02 -11.26
N TYR A 198 -7.02 2.71 -11.08
CA TYR A 198 -6.28 1.86 -12.01
C TYR A 198 -7.20 0.81 -12.62
N GLU A 199 -6.90 0.41 -13.86
CA GLU A 199 -7.60 -0.65 -14.57
C GLU A 199 -6.65 -1.80 -14.92
N SER A 200 -7.20 -3.01 -14.96
CA SER A 200 -6.45 -4.19 -15.36
C SER A 200 -6.18 -4.16 -16.87
N ALA A 201 -4.91 -4.29 -17.23
CA ALA A 201 -4.45 -4.50 -18.59
C ALA A 201 -4.48 -5.98 -19.01
N LEU A 202 -4.86 -6.88 -18.10
CA LEU A 202 -4.98 -8.31 -18.41
C LEU A 202 -6.20 -8.58 -19.31
N PRO A 203 -6.17 -9.62 -20.16
CA PRO A 203 -7.31 -10.00 -20.97
C PRO A 203 -8.57 -10.26 -20.14
N VAL A 204 -9.72 -9.86 -20.67
CA VAL A 204 -11.02 -10.13 -20.04
C VAL A 204 -11.21 -11.65 -19.93
N ASN A 205 -11.52 -12.14 -18.73
CA ASN A 205 -11.63 -13.55 -18.36
C ASN A 205 -10.29 -14.32 -18.24
N MET A 206 -9.16 -13.63 -18.12
CA MET A 206 -7.92 -14.28 -17.72
C MET A 206 -8.11 -14.91 -16.33
N GLN A 207 -7.86 -16.21 -16.23
CA GLN A 207 -7.86 -16.93 -14.95
C GLN A 207 -6.43 -16.92 -14.41
N LEU A 208 -6.28 -16.70 -13.10
CA LEU A 208 -5.01 -16.84 -12.41
C LEU A 208 -5.09 -18.09 -11.54
N LEU A 209 -4.57 -19.21 -12.05
CA LEU A 209 -4.59 -20.49 -11.35
C LEU A 209 -3.21 -20.79 -10.77
N CYS A 210 -3.18 -21.00 -9.47
CA CYS A 210 -1.98 -21.38 -8.73
C CYS A 210 -2.06 -22.85 -8.33
N ASP A 211 -1.13 -23.69 -8.80
CA ASP A 211 -1.00 -25.06 -8.34
C ASP A 211 -0.32 -25.08 -6.97
N VAL A 212 -1.04 -25.54 -5.95
CA VAL A 212 -0.63 -25.43 -4.54
C VAL A 212 0.48 -26.44 -4.20
N GLU A 213 0.53 -27.57 -4.91
CA GLU A 213 1.51 -28.64 -4.67
C GLU A 213 2.89 -28.26 -5.23
N THR A 214 2.92 -27.84 -6.50
CA THR A 214 4.14 -27.41 -7.19
C THR A 214 4.53 -25.98 -6.87
N ARG A 215 3.62 -25.18 -6.30
CA ARG A 215 3.74 -23.73 -6.08
C ARG A 215 4.09 -22.99 -7.36
N ALA A 216 3.47 -23.39 -8.47
CA ALA A 216 3.68 -22.79 -9.77
C ALA A 216 2.36 -22.27 -10.36
N TRP A 217 2.43 -21.15 -11.06
CA TRP A 217 1.30 -20.64 -11.83
C TRP A 217 1.03 -21.59 -13.00
N VAL A 218 -0.21 -22.10 -13.07
CA VAL A 218 -0.68 -22.96 -14.15
C VAL A 218 -0.98 -22.14 -15.39
N THR A 219 -1.54 -20.95 -15.18
CA THR A 219 -1.72 -19.90 -16.17
C THR A 219 -0.54 -18.93 -16.14
N GLU A 220 -0.52 -17.94 -17.03
CA GLU A 220 0.47 -16.87 -16.92
C GLU A 220 0.29 -16.13 -15.57
N ALA A 221 1.43 -15.89 -14.91
CA ALA A 221 1.46 -15.12 -13.67
C ALA A 221 1.12 -13.64 -13.94
N PRO A 222 0.52 -12.95 -12.97
CA PRO A 222 0.22 -11.53 -13.12
C PRO A 222 1.52 -10.71 -13.29
N LEU A 223 1.54 -9.89 -14.33
CA LEU A 223 2.68 -9.01 -14.61
C LEU A 223 2.76 -7.88 -13.56
N PRO A 224 3.97 -7.41 -13.20
CA PRO A 224 4.11 -6.34 -12.22
C PRO A 224 3.40 -5.04 -12.60
N GLN A 225 3.26 -4.74 -13.90
CA GLN A 225 2.61 -3.52 -14.42
C GLN A 225 1.22 -3.81 -14.98
N ALA A 226 0.52 -4.80 -14.43
CA ALA A 226 -0.80 -5.21 -14.92
C ALA A 226 -1.91 -4.21 -14.59
N CYS A 227 -1.73 -3.31 -13.62
CA CYS A 227 -2.69 -2.25 -13.31
C CYS A 227 -2.17 -0.89 -13.80
N GLN A 228 -2.94 -0.20 -14.65
CA GLN A 228 -2.54 1.07 -15.31
C GLN A 228 -3.57 2.18 -15.18
#